data_AF-A0A2W6SUB3-F1
#
_entry.id   AF-A0A2W6SUB3-F1
#
_cell.length_a   1.000
_cell.length_b   1.000
_cell.length_c   1.000
_cell.angle_alpha   90.00
_cell.angle_beta   90.00
_cell.angle_gamma   90.00
#
_symmetry.space_group_name_H-M   'P 1'
#
loop_
_entity.id
_entity.type
_entity.pdbx_description
1 polymer ?
#
loop_
_entity_poly.entity_id
_entity_poly.type
_entity_poly.pdbx_seq_one_letter_code
_entity_poly.pdbx_strand_id
1 'polypeptide(L)'
;MDVAELAAPFERMLEELCPPPAVRAVEAGDTGAAQAMWAGFAASGFLDALVPEARGGAGLALADIAPLLIALGRHAVPLPVGQTMLARAWLDAPPDGRIALATPEAGIFGAEPFRLVANHVLVVDSGGLTIESALSGAQLPPSGAGPHLAALIAAAAIAGAGERVLALAIDHANTRVQFGKPVGRQQAVQHMLAVMAEQVVAVRLMVEQACAVPNLASCAAAKAVASAAAADMAEAAHAVIGAIGISAEHDLQLYTRRLHAMRLAHGSESHWQRVLGALRLASDAPCVDWLRAEIFAEVGAL
;
A
#
# COMPACT_ATOMS: atom_id res chain seq x y z
N MET A 1 -21.83 -4.69 -7.91
CA MET A 1 -20.96 -3.87 -8.78
C MET A 1 -19.74 -4.71 -9.09
N ASP A 2 -19.37 -4.87 -10.35
CA ASP A 2 -18.18 -5.65 -10.70
C ASP A 2 -16.93 -4.87 -10.27
N VAL A 3 -15.99 -5.54 -9.61
CA VAL A 3 -14.70 -4.95 -9.18
C VAL A 3 -13.96 -4.31 -10.37
N ALA A 4 -14.11 -4.89 -11.57
CA ALA A 4 -13.55 -4.32 -12.80
C ALA A 4 -14.19 -2.98 -13.21
N GLU A 5 -15.46 -2.74 -12.88
CA GLU A 5 -16.17 -1.50 -13.19
C GLU A 5 -15.69 -0.33 -12.31
N LEU A 6 -15.16 -0.60 -11.11
CA LEU A 6 -14.60 0.41 -10.21
C LEU A 6 -13.13 0.73 -10.48
N ALA A 7 -12.33 -0.30 -10.77
CA ALA A 7 -10.88 -0.14 -10.90
C ALA A 7 -10.52 0.74 -12.10
N ALA A 8 -11.16 0.56 -13.26
CA ALA A 8 -10.79 1.30 -14.47
C ALA A 8 -11.08 2.82 -14.41
N PRO A 9 -12.23 3.31 -13.90
CA PRO A 9 -12.42 4.73 -13.64
C PRO A 9 -11.45 5.30 -12.61
N PHE A 10 -11.14 4.53 -11.55
CA PHE A 10 -10.17 4.96 -10.54
C PHE A 10 -8.77 5.12 -11.13
N GLU A 11 -8.32 4.16 -11.94
CA GLU A 11 -7.04 4.23 -12.65
C GLU A 11 -6.93 5.45 -13.55
N ARG A 12 -7.95 5.74 -14.36
CA ARG A 12 -7.97 6.96 -15.19
C ARG A 12 -7.89 8.24 -14.36
N MET A 13 -8.59 8.28 -13.24
CA MET A 13 -8.51 9.41 -12.32
C MET A 13 -7.09 9.55 -11.73
N LEU A 14 -6.42 8.45 -11.39
CA LEU A 14 -5.03 8.49 -10.91
C LEU A 14 -4.06 8.96 -12.00
N GLU A 15 -4.24 8.55 -13.25
CA GLU A 15 -3.44 9.04 -14.39
C GLU A 15 -3.55 10.56 -14.55
N GLU A 16 -4.73 11.11 -14.33
CA GLU A 16 -5.00 12.56 -14.41
C GLU A 16 -4.50 13.33 -13.17
N LEU A 17 -4.76 12.82 -11.96
CA LEU A 17 -4.47 13.51 -10.70
C LEU A 17 -3.03 13.33 -10.24
N CYS A 18 -2.40 12.20 -10.55
CA CYS A 18 -1.09 11.80 -10.03
C CYS A 18 -0.04 11.54 -11.12
N PRO A 19 0.06 12.34 -12.21
CA PRO A 19 1.18 12.20 -13.12
C PRO A 19 2.50 12.51 -12.38
N PRO A 20 3.65 11.95 -12.80
CA PRO A 20 4.91 12.09 -12.08
C PRO A 20 5.33 13.54 -11.72
N PRO A 21 5.07 14.57 -12.55
CA PRO A 21 5.33 15.96 -12.15
C PRO A 21 4.48 16.44 -10.97
N ALA A 22 3.21 16.05 -10.90
CA ALA A 22 2.32 16.40 -9.79
C ALA A 22 2.75 15.71 -8.50
N VAL A 23 3.14 14.43 -8.58
CA VAL A 23 3.71 13.69 -7.43
C VAL A 23 4.96 14.39 -6.92
N ARG A 24 5.90 14.76 -7.81
CA ARG A 24 7.10 15.52 -7.45
C ARG A 24 6.80 16.85 -6.77
N ALA A 25 5.80 17.60 -7.25
CA ALA A 25 5.40 18.88 -6.65
C ALA A 25 4.94 18.70 -5.19
N VAL A 26 4.10 17.69 -4.94
CA VAL A 26 3.66 17.37 -3.57
C VAL A 26 4.84 16.93 -2.70
N GLU A 27 5.72 16.05 -3.20
CA GLU A 27 6.90 15.61 -2.44
C GLU A 27 7.93 16.72 -2.18
N ALA A 28 7.93 17.78 -3.01
CA ALA A 28 8.72 18.98 -2.82
C ALA A 28 8.10 19.97 -1.81
N GLY A 29 6.94 19.65 -1.23
CA GLY A 29 6.25 20.48 -0.24
C GLY A 29 5.30 21.52 -0.82
N ASP A 30 4.91 21.42 -2.09
CA ASP A 30 3.89 22.28 -2.67
C ASP A 30 2.50 21.94 -2.08
N THR A 31 2.10 22.73 -1.08
CA THR A 31 0.80 22.58 -0.41
C THR A 31 -0.39 22.86 -1.32
N GLY A 32 -0.23 23.73 -2.34
CA GLY A 32 -1.26 24.01 -3.33
C GLY A 32 -1.48 22.83 -4.27
N ALA A 33 -0.41 22.21 -4.75
CA ALA A 33 -0.48 20.97 -5.52
C ALA A 33 -1.12 19.84 -4.71
N ALA A 34 -0.77 19.71 -3.43
CA ALA A 34 -1.35 18.69 -2.55
C ALA A 34 -2.86 18.91 -2.33
N GLN A 35 -3.29 20.17 -2.17
CA GLN A 35 -4.71 20.53 -2.03
C GLN A 35 -5.49 20.29 -3.32
N ALA A 36 -4.93 20.65 -4.47
CA ALA A 36 -5.57 20.44 -5.77
C ALA A 36 -5.75 18.95 -6.07
N MET A 37 -4.71 18.13 -5.85
CA MET A 37 -4.78 16.68 -5.99
C MET A 37 -5.83 16.09 -5.03
N TRP A 38 -5.86 16.55 -3.77
CA TRP A 38 -6.86 16.11 -2.80
C TRP A 38 -8.30 16.46 -3.20
N ALA A 39 -8.52 17.65 -3.75
CA ALA A 39 -9.86 18.06 -4.20
C ALA A 39 -10.43 17.10 -5.25
N GLY A 40 -9.57 16.59 -6.16
CA GLY A 40 -9.96 15.55 -7.11
C GLY A 40 -10.45 14.27 -6.43
N PHE A 41 -9.69 13.76 -5.45
CA PHE A 41 -10.13 12.59 -4.67
C PHE A 41 -11.42 12.85 -3.89
N ALA A 42 -11.54 14.00 -3.24
CA ALA A 42 -12.71 14.36 -2.44
C ALA A 42 -14.00 14.46 -3.28
N ALA A 43 -13.89 14.89 -4.54
CA ALA A 43 -15.03 14.99 -5.46
C ALA A 43 -15.40 13.65 -6.12
N SER A 44 -14.57 12.62 -5.98
CA SER A 44 -14.68 11.37 -6.76
C SER A 44 -15.67 10.34 -6.21
N GLY A 45 -16.05 10.44 -4.93
CA GLY A 45 -16.86 9.44 -4.22
C GLY A 45 -16.08 8.19 -3.77
N PHE A 46 -14.86 7.95 -4.25
CA PHE A 46 -14.08 6.76 -3.87
C PHE A 46 -13.64 6.73 -2.39
N LEU A 47 -13.53 7.90 -1.73
CA LEU A 47 -13.15 7.95 -0.31
C LEU A 47 -14.18 7.25 0.60
N ASP A 48 -15.42 7.10 0.15
CA ASP A 48 -16.52 6.47 0.89
C ASP A 48 -16.79 5.03 0.43
N ALA A 49 -15.87 4.42 -0.32
CA ALA A 49 -16.01 3.07 -0.85
C ALA A 49 -16.30 2.02 0.25
N LEU A 50 -15.58 2.10 1.36
CA LEU A 50 -15.73 1.20 2.52
C LEU A 50 -16.81 1.65 3.52
N VAL A 51 -17.32 2.88 3.38
CA VAL A 51 -18.32 3.42 4.32
C VAL A 51 -19.65 2.68 4.08
N PRO A 52 -20.32 2.15 5.12
CA PRO A 52 -21.60 1.44 4.96
C PRO A 52 -22.65 2.30 4.25
N GLU A 53 -23.52 1.67 3.47
CA GLU A 53 -24.63 2.36 2.77
C GLU A 53 -25.54 3.12 3.73
N ALA A 54 -25.76 2.60 4.94
CA ALA A 54 -26.53 3.27 6.00
C ALA A 54 -25.93 4.61 6.44
N ARG A 55 -24.64 4.85 6.18
CA ARG A 55 -23.93 6.12 6.40
C ARG A 55 -23.61 6.86 5.11
N GLY A 56 -24.24 6.48 3.99
CA GLY A 56 -24.12 7.15 2.69
C GLY A 56 -22.90 6.78 1.87
N GLY A 57 -22.18 5.71 2.23
CA GLY A 57 -21.08 5.17 1.41
C GLY A 57 -21.51 4.03 0.49
N ALA A 58 -20.53 3.33 -0.09
CA ALA A 58 -20.78 2.23 -1.03
C ALA A 58 -20.82 0.84 -0.39
N GLY A 59 -20.46 0.71 0.89
CA GLY A 59 -20.54 -0.54 1.66
C GLY A 59 -19.67 -1.69 1.14
N LEU A 60 -18.62 -1.39 0.37
CA LEU A 60 -17.75 -2.39 -0.24
C LEU A 60 -16.84 -3.07 0.78
N ALA A 61 -16.48 -4.32 0.51
CA ALA A 61 -15.49 -5.04 1.31
C ALA A 61 -14.06 -4.62 0.92
N LEU A 62 -13.08 -4.96 1.78
CA LEU A 62 -11.66 -4.74 1.48
C LEU A 62 -11.22 -5.52 0.22
N ALA A 63 -11.77 -6.70 -0.03
CA ALA A 63 -11.57 -7.45 -1.26
C ALA A 63 -11.95 -6.66 -2.51
N ASP A 64 -13.10 -5.98 -2.47
CA ASP A 64 -13.62 -5.23 -3.62
C ASP A 64 -12.75 -4.01 -3.96
N ILE A 65 -12.13 -3.39 -2.95
CA ILE A 65 -11.27 -2.23 -3.13
C ILE A 65 -9.78 -2.57 -3.23
N ALA A 66 -9.39 -3.85 -3.12
CA ALA A 66 -7.99 -4.26 -3.20
C ALA A 66 -7.29 -3.73 -4.47
N PRO A 67 -7.92 -3.76 -5.67
CA PRO A 67 -7.32 -3.17 -6.87
C PRO A 67 -7.10 -1.66 -6.77
N LEU A 68 -7.98 -0.92 -6.09
CA LEU A 68 -7.84 0.52 -5.87
C LEU A 68 -6.64 0.79 -4.96
N LEU A 69 -6.49 0.03 -3.88
CA LEU A 69 -5.36 0.17 -2.96
C LEU A 69 -4.01 -0.12 -3.65
N ILE A 70 -3.97 -1.14 -4.50
CA ILE A 70 -2.78 -1.44 -5.31
C ILE A 70 -2.53 -0.31 -6.32
N ALA A 71 -3.58 0.23 -6.97
CA ALA A 71 -3.45 1.33 -7.91
C ALA A 71 -2.83 2.60 -7.29
N LEU A 72 -3.14 2.91 -6.03
CA LEU A 72 -2.48 4.00 -5.31
C LEU A 72 -0.95 3.85 -5.29
N GLY A 73 -0.44 2.63 -5.09
CA GLY A 73 0.99 2.32 -5.15
C GLY A 73 1.56 2.45 -6.56
N ARG A 74 0.81 1.96 -7.56
CA ARG A 74 1.19 1.96 -8.98
C ARG A 74 1.39 3.38 -9.54
N HIS A 75 0.68 4.36 -8.98
CA HIS A 75 0.80 5.79 -9.31
C HIS A 75 1.60 6.61 -8.30
N ALA A 76 2.27 5.95 -7.33
CA ALA A 76 3.03 6.60 -6.27
C ALA A 76 2.27 7.74 -5.56
N VAL A 77 0.98 7.53 -5.31
CA VAL A 77 0.09 8.57 -4.75
C VAL A 77 0.68 9.14 -3.45
N PRO A 78 0.96 10.46 -3.39
CA PRO A 78 1.68 11.06 -2.27
C PRO A 78 0.74 11.49 -1.12
N LEU A 79 -0.50 11.02 -1.09
CA LEU A 79 -1.54 11.37 -0.13
C LEU A 79 -2.11 10.13 0.59
N PRO A 80 -2.63 10.24 1.82
CA PRO A 80 -3.13 9.11 2.61
C PRO A 80 -4.52 8.64 2.15
N VAL A 81 -4.73 8.38 0.86
CA VAL A 81 -6.06 8.07 0.29
C VAL A 81 -6.63 6.77 0.87
N GLY A 82 -5.87 5.67 0.81
CA GLY A 82 -6.32 4.38 1.38
C GLY A 82 -6.47 4.40 2.90
N GLN A 83 -5.61 5.16 3.59
CA GLN A 83 -5.72 5.40 5.04
C GLN A 83 -6.98 6.20 5.38
N THR A 84 -7.33 7.21 4.57
CA THR A 84 -8.56 7.99 4.74
C THR A 84 -9.79 7.12 4.47
N MET A 85 -9.78 6.25 3.46
CA MET A 85 -10.89 5.31 3.20
C MET A 85 -11.18 4.44 4.43
N LEU A 86 -10.14 3.87 5.06
CA LEU A 86 -10.28 3.12 6.32
C LEU A 86 -10.82 3.99 7.45
N ALA A 87 -10.24 5.17 7.65
CA ALA A 87 -10.66 6.08 8.72
C ALA A 87 -12.14 6.46 8.57
N ARG A 88 -12.62 6.80 7.37
CA ARG A 88 -14.03 7.14 7.12
C ARG A 88 -14.96 5.95 7.39
N ALA A 89 -14.51 4.73 7.09
CA ALA A 89 -15.25 3.52 7.42
C ALA A 89 -15.31 3.24 8.93
N TRP A 90 -14.31 3.64 9.71
CA TRP A 90 -14.30 3.42 11.17
C TRP A 90 -14.98 4.52 11.99
N LEU A 91 -14.95 5.75 11.50
CA LEU A 91 -15.45 6.93 12.20
C LEU A 91 -16.90 7.20 11.84
N ASP A 92 -17.80 7.33 12.82
CA ASP A 92 -19.20 7.73 12.59
C ASP A 92 -19.29 9.12 11.95
N ALA A 93 -18.44 10.05 12.39
CA ALA A 93 -18.31 11.41 11.88
C ALA A 93 -16.84 11.73 11.59
N PRO A 94 -16.29 11.28 10.45
CA PRO A 94 -14.89 11.54 10.11
C PRO A 94 -14.68 13.05 9.87
N PRO A 95 -13.56 13.63 10.30
CA PRO A 95 -13.24 15.02 9.99
C PRO A 95 -12.97 15.19 8.49
N ASP A 96 -13.26 16.38 7.97
CA ASP A 96 -12.97 16.72 6.57
C ASP A 96 -11.45 16.77 6.33
N GLY A 97 -11.04 16.25 5.17
CA GLY A 97 -9.64 16.30 4.74
C GLY A 97 -8.92 14.96 4.85
N ARG A 98 -7.58 15.04 4.75
CA ARG A 98 -6.68 13.88 4.67
C ARG A 98 -6.47 13.30 6.06
N ILE A 99 -6.79 12.03 6.24
CA ILE A 99 -6.60 11.31 7.50
C ILE A 99 -5.51 10.26 7.30
N ALA A 100 -4.39 10.42 7.98
CA ALA A 100 -3.34 9.42 8.02
C ALA A 100 -3.48 8.53 9.26
N LEU A 101 -3.01 7.28 9.18
CA LEU A 101 -3.06 6.34 10.30
C LEU A 101 -1.71 6.30 11.01
N ALA A 102 -1.67 6.18 12.33
CA ALA A 102 -0.44 5.96 13.08
C ALA A 102 -0.57 4.71 13.94
N THR A 103 0.49 3.89 14.02
CA THR A 103 0.47 2.61 14.75
C THR A 103 1.65 2.57 15.72
N PRO A 104 1.52 3.15 16.94
CA PRO A 104 2.63 3.30 17.88
C PRO A 104 3.26 1.97 18.32
N GLU A 105 2.47 0.88 18.33
CA GLU A 105 2.91 -0.48 18.68
C GLU A 105 4.00 -1.02 17.74
N ALA A 106 4.15 -0.44 16.54
CA ALA A 106 5.25 -0.75 15.63
C ALA A 106 6.60 -0.11 16.05
N GLY A 107 6.64 0.66 17.13
CA GLY A 107 7.87 1.29 17.66
C GLY A 107 8.40 2.39 16.74
N ILE A 108 9.72 2.42 16.53
CA ILE A 108 10.39 3.38 15.61
C ILE A 108 9.82 3.28 14.17
N PHE A 109 9.24 2.13 13.82
CA PHE A 109 8.57 1.85 12.55
C PHE A 109 7.07 2.26 12.53
N GLY A 110 6.60 2.98 13.55
CA GLY A 110 5.29 3.62 13.58
C GLY A 110 5.26 4.97 12.87
N ALA A 111 6.36 5.39 12.25
CA ALA A 111 6.42 6.63 11.47
C ALA A 111 5.44 6.56 10.29
N GLU A 112 4.54 7.53 10.23
CA GLU A 112 3.50 7.63 9.22
C GLU A 112 3.98 8.47 8.02
N PRO A 113 4.25 7.88 6.85
CA PRO A 113 4.87 8.57 5.72
C PRO A 113 4.06 9.74 5.18
N PHE A 114 2.74 9.75 5.40
CA PHE A 114 1.85 10.82 4.97
C PHE A 114 1.63 11.90 6.03
N ARG A 115 2.27 11.84 7.20
CA ARG A 115 2.01 12.77 8.33
C ARG A 115 2.13 14.25 7.94
N LEU A 116 3.10 14.61 7.09
CA LEU A 116 3.33 16.00 6.68
C LEU A 116 2.28 16.55 5.71
N VAL A 117 1.54 15.67 5.04
CA VAL A 117 0.46 16.02 4.12
C VAL A 117 -0.92 15.69 4.69
N ALA A 118 -1.01 15.18 5.91
CA ALA A 118 -2.26 14.86 6.56
C ALA A 118 -2.85 16.09 7.26
N ASN A 119 -4.18 16.20 7.26
CA ASN A 119 -4.89 17.16 8.10
C ASN A 119 -5.11 16.59 9.51
N HIS A 120 -5.29 15.27 9.60
CA HIS A 120 -5.56 14.53 10.83
C HIS A 120 -4.71 13.26 10.89
N VAL A 121 -4.29 12.87 12.09
CA VAL A 121 -3.65 11.58 12.33
C VAL A 121 -4.57 10.76 13.25
N LEU A 122 -4.96 9.56 12.81
CA LEU A 122 -5.71 8.60 13.60
C LEU A 122 -4.75 7.55 14.14
N VAL A 123 -4.50 7.58 15.44
CA VAL A 123 -3.73 6.57 16.15
C VAL A 123 -4.59 5.32 16.31
N VAL A 124 -4.05 4.19 15.83
CA VAL A 124 -4.67 2.87 15.87
C VAL A 124 -3.79 1.97 16.74
N ASP A 125 -4.33 1.54 17.88
CA ASP A 125 -3.67 0.59 18.78
C ASP A 125 -4.59 -0.61 19.06
N SER A 126 -4.10 -1.58 19.83
CA SER A 126 -4.86 -2.76 20.23
C SER A 126 -6.01 -2.45 21.21
N GLY A 127 -6.00 -1.27 21.84
CA GLY A 127 -7.01 -0.81 22.81
C GLY A 127 -8.10 0.09 22.23
N GLY A 128 -7.97 0.56 20.99
CA GLY A 128 -8.94 1.43 20.32
C GLY A 128 -8.35 2.42 19.33
N LEU A 129 -9.13 3.45 19.03
CA LEU A 129 -8.83 4.49 18.06
C LEU A 129 -8.71 5.84 18.77
N THR A 130 -7.67 6.62 18.50
CA THR A 130 -7.53 7.99 19.03
C THR A 130 -7.19 8.96 17.91
N ILE A 131 -7.94 10.05 17.76
CA ILE A 131 -7.60 11.08 16.77
C ILE A 131 -6.60 12.07 17.39
N GLU A 132 -5.38 12.08 16.88
CA GLU A 132 -4.44 13.19 17.06
C GLU A 132 -4.72 14.23 15.96
N SER A 133 -5.61 15.18 16.25
CA SER A 133 -5.50 16.48 15.60
C SER A 133 -4.58 17.37 16.44
N ALA A 134 -4.08 18.47 15.87
CA ALA A 134 -3.43 19.48 16.69
C ALA A 134 -4.33 20.05 17.82
N LEU A 135 -5.64 19.70 17.92
CA LEU A 135 -6.59 20.30 18.86
C LEU A 135 -7.70 19.41 19.46
N SER A 136 -7.74 18.08 19.31
CA SER A 136 -8.76 17.26 20.01
C SER A 136 -8.37 15.79 20.04
N GLY A 137 -7.96 15.31 21.21
CA GLY A 137 -7.65 13.90 21.51
C GLY A 137 -8.92 13.11 21.84
N ALA A 138 -9.83 12.98 20.88
CA ALA A 138 -11.02 12.17 21.05
C ALA A 138 -10.65 10.67 20.93
N GLN A 139 -10.97 9.90 21.97
CA GLN A 139 -10.85 8.44 22.00
C GLN A 139 -12.15 7.81 21.50
N LEU A 140 -12.05 6.82 20.63
CA LEU A 140 -13.14 6.14 19.95
C LEU A 140 -13.07 4.64 20.23
N PRO A 141 -14.23 3.96 20.36
CA PRO A 141 -14.27 2.54 20.63
C PRO A 141 -13.64 1.73 19.48
N PRO A 142 -12.99 0.59 19.77
CA PRO A 142 -12.39 -0.26 18.75
C PRO A 142 -13.47 -0.81 17.81
N SER A 143 -13.36 -0.51 16.51
CA SER A 143 -14.32 -0.95 15.48
C SER A 143 -13.86 -2.21 14.72
N GLY A 144 -13.11 -3.11 15.37
CA GLY A 144 -12.32 -4.13 14.66
C GLY A 144 -11.12 -3.55 13.89
N ALA A 145 -10.87 -2.25 14.04
CA ALA A 145 -9.75 -1.51 13.50
C ALA A 145 -8.48 -1.85 14.28
N GLY A 146 -7.64 -2.73 13.73
CA GLY A 146 -6.33 -3.00 14.30
C GLY A 146 -5.21 -2.38 13.45
N PRO A 147 -3.99 -2.27 14.02
CA PRO A 147 -2.81 -1.80 13.30
C PRO A 147 -2.48 -2.65 12.05
N HIS A 148 -2.99 -3.89 12.00
CA HIS A 148 -2.85 -4.81 10.88
C HIS A 148 -3.52 -4.30 9.59
N LEU A 149 -4.62 -3.55 9.67
CA LEU A 149 -5.27 -2.98 8.47
C LEU A 149 -4.45 -1.83 7.89
N ALA A 150 -3.82 -0.98 8.72
CA ALA A 150 -2.89 0.04 8.25
C ALA A 150 -1.66 -0.60 7.56
N ALA A 151 -1.15 -1.70 8.13
CA ALA A 151 -0.09 -2.48 7.51
C ALA A 151 -0.52 -3.11 6.17
N LEU A 152 -1.77 -3.58 6.05
CA LEU A 152 -2.30 -4.07 4.77
C LEU A 152 -2.34 -2.97 3.69
N ILE A 153 -2.75 -1.74 4.03
CA ILE A 153 -2.69 -0.61 3.07
C ILE A 153 -1.26 -0.35 2.61
N ALA A 154 -0.28 -0.36 3.53
CA ALA A 154 1.13 -0.21 3.17
C ALA A 154 1.64 -1.37 2.28
N ALA A 155 1.20 -2.60 2.55
CA ALA A 155 1.51 -3.76 1.71
C ALA A 155 0.93 -3.61 0.29
N ALA A 156 -0.30 -3.13 0.15
CA ALA A 156 -0.93 -2.86 -1.14
C ALA A 156 -0.19 -1.75 -1.92
N ALA A 157 0.26 -0.70 -1.23
CA ALA A 157 1.08 0.33 -1.83
C ALA A 157 2.43 -0.21 -2.33
N ILE A 158 3.07 -1.13 -1.60
CA ILE A 158 4.27 -1.84 -2.06
C ILE A 158 3.98 -2.68 -3.30
N ALA A 159 2.85 -3.41 -3.32
CA ALA A 159 2.46 -4.24 -4.46
C ALA A 159 2.36 -3.41 -5.75
N GLY A 160 1.62 -2.30 -5.71
CA GLY A 160 1.45 -1.42 -6.86
C GLY A 160 2.75 -0.74 -7.29
N ALA A 161 3.55 -0.26 -6.33
CA ALA A 161 4.85 0.31 -6.63
C ALA A 161 5.79 -0.72 -7.25
N GLY A 162 5.78 -1.97 -6.77
CA GLY A 162 6.54 -3.08 -7.33
C GLY A 162 6.16 -3.37 -8.79
N GLU A 163 4.86 -3.42 -9.10
CA GLU A 163 4.38 -3.57 -10.48
C GLU A 163 4.88 -2.46 -11.40
N ARG A 164 4.82 -1.20 -10.93
CA ARG A 164 5.27 -0.06 -11.73
C ARG A 164 6.78 -0.06 -11.94
N VAL A 165 7.54 -0.42 -10.91
CA VAL A 165 9.01 -0.52 -10.98
C VAL A 165 9.41 -1.64 -11.95
N LEU A 166 8.73 -2.80 -11.92
CA LEU A 166 8.95 -3.87 -12.89
C LEU A 166 8.64 -3.42 -14.32
N ALA A 167 7.52 -2.72 -14.53
CA ALA A 167 7.14 -2.20 -15.84
C ALA A 167 8.19 -1.22 -16.40
N LEU A 168 8.70 -0.29 -15.57
CA LEU A 168 9.78 0.63 -15.96
C LEU A 168 11.07 -0.14 -16.31
N ALA A 169 11.42 -1.17 -15.54
CA ALA A 169 12.61 -1.98 -15.80
C ALA A 169 12.49 -2.79 -17.10
N ILE A 170 11.32 -3.36 -17.38
CA ILE A 170 11.04 -4.09 -18.63
C ILE A 170 11.10 -3.14 -19.83
N ASP A 171 10.47 -1.96 -19.73
CA ASP A 171 10.51 -0.95 -20.80
C ASP A 171 11.95 -0.52 -21.09
N HIS A 172 12.72 -0.17 -20.06
CA HIS A 172 14.14 0.15 -20.19
C HIS A 172 14.92 -1.00 -20.83
N ALA A 173 14.69 -2.24 -20.38
CA ALA A 173 15.39 -3.40 -20.91
C ALA A 173 15.15 -3.64 -22.40
N ASN A 174 13.95 -3.30 -22.89
CA ASN A 174 13.56 -3.45 -24.29
C ASN A 174 14.03 -2.28 -25.17
N THR A 175 14.08 -1.06 -24.63
CA THR A 175 14.39 0.15 -25.40
C THR A 175 15.87 0.53 -25.36
N ARG A 176 16.59 0.25 -24.27
CA ARG A 176 18.01 0.59 -24.13
C ARG A 176 18.88 -0.38 -24.92
N VAL A 177 19.67 0.15 -25.85
CA VAL A 177 20.64 -0.62 -26.66
C VAL A 177 22.06 -0.44 -26.14
N GLN A 178 22.75 -1.55 -25.86
CA GLN A 178 24.19 -1.61 -25.61
C GLN A 178 24.77 -2.85 -26.29
N PHE A 179 26.06 -2.78 -26.67
CA PHE A 179 26.72 -3.89 -27.39
C PHE A 179 25.92 -4.34 -28.63
N GLY A 180 25.30 -3.39 -29.34
CA GLY A 180 24.57 -3.63 -30.58
C GLY A 180 23.18 -4.27 -30.45
N LYS A 181 22.64 -4.48 -29.24
CA LYS A 181 21.30 -5.07 -29.03
C LYS A 181 20.60 -4.50 -27.79
N PRO A 182 19.27 -4.65 -27.65
CA PRO A 182 18.58 -4.32 -26.41
C PRO A 182 19.17 -5.03 -25.20
N VAL A 183 19.31 -4.34 -24.07
CA VAL A 183 19.94 -4.91 -22.86
C VAL A 183 19.17 -6.11 -22.31
N GLY A 184 17.85 -6.20 -22.55
CA GLY A 184 17.00 -7.35 -22.24
C GLY A 184 17.32 -8.63 -23.01
N ARG A 185 18.26 -8.59 -23.98
CA ARG A 185 18.82 -9.79 -24.64
C ARG A 185 19.99 -10.41 -23.87
N GLN A 186 20.36 -9.84 -22.73
CA GLN A 186 21.40 -10.38 -21.84
C GLN A 186 20.75 -11.29 -20.80
N GLN A 187 21.23 -12.53 -20.65
CA GLN A 187 20.64 -13.53 -19.74
C GLN A 187 20.61 -13.04 -18.28
N ALA A 188 21.64 -12.31 -17.83
CA ALA A 188 21.68 -11.73 -16.50
C ALA A 188 20.51 -10.76 -16.25
N VAL A 189 20.19 -9.89 -17.23
CA VAL A 189 19.05 -8.97 -17.16
C VAL A 189 17.73 -9.74 -17.15
N GLN A 190 17.59 -10.77 -17.99
CA GLN A 190 16.40 -11.61 -18.02
C GLN A 190 16.16 -12.33 -16.69
N HIS A 191 17.22 -12.86 -16.07
CA HIS A 191 17.12 -13.52 -14.78
C HIS A 191 16.71 -12.54 -13.67
N MET A 192 17.32 -11.35 -13.61
CA MET A 192 16.92 -10.31 -12.65
C MET A 192 15.45 -9.92 -12.82
N LEU A 193 14.99 -9.70 -14.05
CA LEU A 193 13.59 -9.37 -14.33
C LEU A 193 12.63 -10.52 -13.97
N ALA A 194 13.04 -11.78 -14.19
CA ALA A 194 12.24 -12.95 -13.84
C ALA A 194 12.06 -13.08 -12.32
N VAL A 195 13.14 -12.95 -11.54
CA VAL A 195 13.10 -12.98 -10.07
C VAL A 195 12.28 -11.80 -9.53
N MET A 196 12.46 -10.61 -10.08
CA MET A 196 11.68 -9.44 -9.70
C MET A 196 10.17 -9.64 -10.02
N ALA A 197 9.84 -10.25 -11.16
CA ALA A 197 8.46 -10.55 -11.53
C ALA A 197 7.82 -11.56 -10.57
N GLU A 198 8.55 -12.58 -10.14
CA GLU A 198 8.10 -13.53 -9.11
C GLU A 198 7.75 -12.79 -7.81
N GLN A 199 8.62 -11.90 -7.35
CA GLN A 199 8.39 -11.11 -6.14
C GLN A 199 7.14 -10.23 -6.28
N VAL A 200 6.98 -9.51 -7.41
CA VAL A 200 5.80 -8.68 -7.67
C VAL A 200 4.51 -9.51 -7.60
N VAL A 201 4.49 -10.69 -8.24
CA VAL A 201 3.32 -11.57 -8.21
C VAL A 201 3.05 -12.09 -6.79
N ALA A 202 4.07 -12.53 -6.06
CA ALA A 202 3.91 -13.03 -4.70
C ALA A 202 3.34 -11.97 -3.74
N VAL A 203 3.84 -10.73 -3.84
CA VAL A 203 3.33 -9.61 -3.04
C VAL A 203 1.88 -9.30 -3.39
N ARG A 204 1.54 -9.22 -4.68
CA ARG A 204 0.18 -8.95 -5.16
C ARG A 204 -0.82 -9.99 -4.64
N LEU A 205 -0.49 -11.28 -4.79
CA LEU A 205 -1.37 -12.37 -4.34
C LEU A 205 -1.57 -12.36 -2.83
N MET A 206 -0.52 -12.09 -2.05
CA MET A 206 -0.64 -12.01 -0.60
C MET A 206 -1.49 -10.83 -0.13
N VAL A 207 -1.40 -9.68 -0.81
CA VAL A 207 -2.27 -8.52 -0.54
C VAL A 207 -3.73 -8.84 -0.88
N GLU A 208 -4.00 -9.42 -2.06
CA GLU A 208 -5.35 -9.81 -2.46
C GLU A 208 -5.96 -10.80 -1.47
N GLN A 209 -5.19 -11.82 -1.05
CA GLN A 209 -5.61 -12.78 -0.04
C GLN A 209 -5.93 -12.11 1.31
N ALA A 210 -5.07 -11.22 1.78
CA ALA A 210 -5.30 -10.52 3.04
C ALA A 210 -6.48 -9.54 2.98
N CYS A 211 -6.76 -8.94 1.82
CA CYS A 211 -7.97 -8.14 1.61
C CYS A 211 -9.25 -9.01 1.62
N ALA A 212 -9.18 -10.26 1.16
CA ALA A 212 -10.31 -11.20 1.18
C ALA A 212 -10.64 -11.70 2.59
N VAL A 213 -9.62 -11.91 3.43
CA VAL A 213 -9.80 -12.38 4.82
C VAL A 213 -8.99 -11.51 5.78
N PRO A 214 -9.37 -10.23 5.99
CA PRO A 214 -8.56 -9.26 6.71
C PRO A 214 -8.56 -9.54 8.22
N ASN A 215 -7.58 -10.33 8.66
CA ASN A 215 -7.34 -10.65 10.05
C ASN A 215 -5.86 -10.37 10.39
N LEU A 216 -5.49 -10.52 11.66
CA LEU A 216 -4.13 -10.24 12.09
C LEU A 216 -3.07 -11.09 11.36
N ALA A 217 -3.33 -12.38 11.15
CA ALA A 217 -2.37 -13.29 10.52
C ALA A 217 -2.21 -13.03 9.02
N SER A 218 -3.31 -12.87 8.28
CA SER A 218 -3.29 -12.61 6.83
C SER A 218 -2.63 -11.27 6.51
N CYS A 219 -2.97 -10.20 7.25
CA CYS A 219 -2.36 -8.89 7.08
C CYS A 219 -0.89 -8.88 7.50
N ALA A 220 -0.51 -9.60 8.57
CA ALA A 220 0.88 -9.76 8.96
C ALA A 220 1.69 -10.49 7.88
N ALA A 221 1.14 -11.55 7.28
CA ALA A 221 1.76 -12.28 6.19
C ALA A 221 1.94 -11.39 4.94
N ALA A 222 0.91 -10.66 4.53
CA ALA A 222 0.98 -9.72 3.42
C ALA A 222 2.04 -8.65 3.63
N LYS A 223 2.07 -8.00 4.79
CA LYS A 223 3.07 -6.98 5.12
C LYS A 223 4.48 -7.56 5.21
N ALA A 224 4.65 -8.75 5.77
CA ALA A 224 5.96 -9.41 5.85
C ALA A 224 6.52 -9.74 4.47
N VAL A 225 5.72 -10.33 3.59
CA VAL A 225 6.10 -10.67 2.20
C VAL A 225 6.42 -9.40 1.40
N ALA A 226 5.53 -8.40 1.46
CA ALA A 226 5.72 -7.11 0.79
C ALA A 226 7.01 -6.41 1.25
N SER A 227 7.21 -6.32 2.56
CA SER A 227 8.34 -5.60 3.15
C SER A 227 9.68 -6.27 2.84
N ALA A 228 9.72 -7.61 2.84
CA ALA A 228 10.91 -8.37 2.48
C ALA A 228 11.30 -8.16 1.00
N ALA A 229 10.33 -8.20 0.08
CA ALA A 229 10.57 -8.02 -1.35
C ALA A 229 10.90 -6.57 -1.76
N ALA A 230 10.48 -5.57 -0.98
CA ALA A 230 10.56 -4.17 -1.39
C ALA A 230 11.98 -3.68 -1.72
N ALA A 231 12.99 -4.11 -0.96
CA ALA A 231 14.38 -3.72 -1.23
C ALA A 231 14.94 -4.45 -2.45
N ASP A 232 14.69 -5.75 -2.59
CA ASP A 232 15.17 -6.55 -3.70
C ASP A 232 14.59 -6.05 -5.04
N MET A 233 13.29 -5.74 -5.08
CA MET A 233 12.65 -5.14 -6.25
C MET A 233 13.27 -3.79 -6.63
N ALA A 234 13.57 -2.94 -5.64
CA ALA A 234 14.21 -1.65 -5.88
C ALA A 234 15.65 -1.83 -6.41
N GLU A 235 16.44 -2.72 -5.79
CA GLU A 235 17.81 -3.02 -6.19
C GLU A 235 17.88 -3.58 -7.62
N ALA A 236 17.05 -4.59 -7.93
CA ALA A 236 16.99 -5.19 -9.24
C ALA A 236 16.63 -4.15 -10.32
N ALA A 237 15.66 -3.27 -10.05
CA ALA A 237 15.27 -2.24 -11.00
C ALA A 237 16.36 -1.18 -11.22
N HIS A 238 17.04 -0.74 -10.16
CA HIS A 238 18.18 0.17 -10.28
C HIS A 238 19.34 -0.49 -11.05
N ALA A 239 19.58 -1.79 -10.84
CA ALA A 239 20.59 -2.53 -11.60
C ALA A 239 20.25 -2.64 -13.09
N VAL A 240 18.97 -2.86 -13.45
CA VAL A 240 18.53 -2.94 -14.85
C VAL A 240 18.54 -1.57 -15.54
N ILE A 241 18.08 -0.51 -14.86
CA ILE A 241 17.94 0.84 -15.43
C ILE A 241 19.29 1.60 -15.43
N GLY A 242 20.18 1.27 -14.49
CA GLY A 242 21.51 1.87 -14.38
C GLY A 242 21.48 3.33 -13.90
N ALA A 243 22.54 4.08 -14.22
CA ALA A 243 22.80 5.40 -13.64
C ALA A 243 21.69 6.45 -13.86
N ILE A 244 20.86 6.33 -14.90
CA ILE A 244 19.73 7.27 -15.07
C ILE A 244 18.66 7.06 -13.98
N GLY A 245 18.53 5.83 -13.45
CA GLY A 245 17.55 5.46 -12.43
C GLY A 245 17.75 6.13 -11.08
N ILE A 246 18.97 6.59 -10.78
CA ILE A 246 19.29 7.35 -9.56
C ILE A 246 19.10 8.87 -9.73
N SER A 247 18.88 9.35 -10.96
CA SER A 247 18.71 10.77 -11.25
C SER A 247 17.27 11.24 -11.04
N ALA A 248 17.07 12.55 -10.87
CA ALA A 248 15.73 13.14 -10.80
C ALA A 248 14.97 13.12 -12.15
N GLU A 249 15.70 12.93 -13.26
CA GLU A 249 15.17 12.90 -14.63
C GLU A 249 14.35 11.64 -14.90
N HIS A 250 14.58 10.56 -14.15
CA HIS A 250 13.83 9.32 -14.27
C HIS A 250 12.82 9.16 -13.14
N ASP A 251 11.65 8.59 -13.45
CA ASP A 251 10.56 8.44 -12.46
C ASP A 251 10.80 7.30 -11.47
N LEU A 252 11.75 6.40 -11.73
CA LEU A 252 12.05 5.22 -10.90
C LEU A 252 12.18 5.57 -9.41
N GLN A 253 12.87 6.66 -9.10
CA GLN A 253 13.13 7.09 -7.74
C GLN A 253 11.86 7.38 -6.92
N LEU A 254 10.77 7.83 -7.57
CA LEU A 254 9.48 8.06 -6.91
C LEU A 254 8.96 6.76 -6.28
N TYR A 255 9.05 5.67 -7.05
CA TYR A 255 8.55 4.37 -6.65
C TYR A 255 9.52 3.66 -5.70
N THR A 256 10.84 3.74 -5.91
CA THR A 256 11.79 3.08 -4.99
C THR A 256 11.83 3.75 -3.62
N ARG A 257 11.70 5.07 -3.54
CA ARG A 257 11.47 5.77 -2.26
C ARG A 257 10.17 5.31 -1.59
N ARG A 258 9.10 5.14 -2.37
CA ARG A 258 7.81 4.65 -1.88
C ARG A 258 7.91 3.23 -1.33
N LEU A 259 8.60 2.33 -2.03
CA LEU A 259 8.87 0.95 -1.58
C LEU A 259 9.55 0.95 -0.21
N HIS A 260 10.62 1.75 -0.03
CA HIS A 260 11.33 1.83 1.25
C HIS A 260 10.50 2.49 2.35
N ALA A 261 9.77 3.57 2.05
CA ALA A 261 8.91 4.24 3.02
C ALA A 261 7.81 3.32 3.52
N MET A 262 7.11 2.62 2.61
CA MET A 262 6.03 1.70 2.95
C MET A 262 6.55 0.41 3.61
N ARG A 263 7.78 -0.04 3.28
CA ARG A 263 8.43 -1.16 4.00
C ARG A 263 8.58 -0.85 5.49
N LEU A 264 8.93 0.39 5.83
CA LEU A 264 9.15 0.80 7.22
C LEU A 264 7.85 1.24 7.92
N ALA A 265 6.84 1.69 7.18
CA ALA A 265 5.55 2.10 7.73
C ALA A 265 4.80 0.94 8.38
N HIS A 266 4.13 1.21 9.50
CA HIS A 266 3.29 0.27 10.24
C HIS A 266 3.99 -1.06 10.58
N GLY A 267 5.28 -1.02 10.88
CA GLY A 267 6.08 -2.20 11.21
C GLY A 267 6.76 -2.83 9.99
N SER A 268 8.03 -3.16 10.16
CA SER A 268 8.86 -3.84 9.16
C SER A 268 8.59 -5.35 9.08
N GLU A 269 9.21 -6.03 8.12
CA GLU A 269 9.12 -7.48 7.97
C GLU A 269 9.44 -8.23 9.28
N SER A 270 10.49 -7.82 10.00
CA SER A 270 10.89 -8.43 11.26
C SER A 270 9.84 -8.27 12.37
N HIS A 271 9.09 -7.17 12.37
CA HIS A 271 7.99 -6.99 13.33
C HIS A 271 6.87 -7.99 13.02
N TRP A 272 6.40 -8.03 11.77
CA TRP A 272 5.27 -8.88 11.39
C TRP A 272 5.62 -10.37 11.38
N GLN A 273 6.86 -10.75 11.08
CA GLN A 273 7.34 -12.13 11.24
C GLN A 273 7.32 -12.58 12.70
N ARG A 274 7.63 -11.68 13.66
CA ARG A 274 7.50 -12.00 15.09
C ARG A 274 6.04 -12.17 15.51
N VAL A 275 5.14 -11.33 14.99
CA VAL A 275 3.70 -11.46 15.22
C VAL A 275 3.20 -12.82 14.69
N LEU A 276 3.54 -13.18 13.44
CA LEU A 276 3.19 -14.48 12.86
C LEU A 276 3.77 -15.65 13.67
N GLY A 277 5.04 -15.53 14.10
CA GLY A 277 5.68 -16.54 14.94
C GLY A 277 4.95 -16.72 16.28
N ALA A 278 4.54 -15.63 16.93
CA ALA A 278 3.78 -15.68 18.17
C ALA A 278 2.40 -16.33 17.97
N LEU A 279 1.66 -15.95 16.93
CA LEU A 279 0.37 -16.57 16.58
C LEU A 279 0.52 -18.06 16.29
N ARG A 280 1.57 -18.44 15.55
CA ARG A 280 1.85 -19.84 15.24
C ARG A 280 2.17 -20.63 16.51
N LEU A 281 2.99 -20.10 17.41
CA LEU A 281 3.38 -20.77 18.66
C LEU A 281 2.23 -20.88 19.67
N ALA A 282 1.22 -20.02 19.57
CA ALA A 282 0.02 -20.09 20.40
C ALA A 282 -1.01 -21.15 19.94
N SER A 283 -0.80 -21.78 18.78
CA SER A 283 -1.73 -22.76 18.21
C SER A 283 -1.14 -24.17 18.21
N ASP A 284 -1.94 -25.15 18.66
CA ASP A 284 -1.59 -26.57 18.61
C ASP A 284 -1.84 -27.21 17.23
N ALA A 285 -2.43 -26.47 16.29
CA ALA A 285 -2.73 -26.99 14.95
C ALA A 285 -1.43 -27.33 14.17
N PRO A 286 -1.46 -28.34 13.27
CA PRO A 286 -0.38 -28.55 12.31
C PRO A 286 -0.13 -27.30 11.47
N CYS A 287 1.11 -27.09 11.02
CA CYS A 287 1.51 -25.85 10.33
C CYS A 287 0.65 -25.58 9.08
N VAL A 288 0.40 -26.61 8.27
CA VAL A 288 -0.39 -26.48 7.03
C VAL A 288 -1.84 -26.12 7.33
N ASP A 289 -2.44 -26.70 8.38
CA ASP A 289 -3.83 -26.44 8.74
C ASP A 289 -3.99 -25.04 9.34
N TRP A 290 -3.02 -24.61 10.15
CA TRP A 290 -2.97 -23.24 10.66
C TRP A 290 -2.86 -22.21 9.52
N LEU A 291 -2.00 -22.46 8.52
CA LEU A 291 -1.89 -21.58 7.35
C LEU A 291 -3.21 -21.47 6.58
N ARG A 292 -3.89 -22.61 6.36
CA ARG A 292 -5.19 -22.63 5.68
C ARG A 292 -6.28 -21.89 6.47
N ALA A 293 -6.29 -22.03 7.79
CA ALA A 293 -7.32 -21.42 8.63
C ALA A 293 -7.09 -19.93 8.87
N GLU A 294 -5.84 -19.48 9.06
CA GLU A 294 -5.56 -18.12 9.51
C GLU A 294 -5.13 -17.18 8.39
N ILE A 295 -4.44 -17.68 7.36
CA ILE A 295 -3.90 -16.86 6.26
C ILE A 295 -4.69 -17.08 4.97
N PHE A 296 -5.00 -18.34 4.64
CA PHE A 296 -5.65 -18.73 3.39
C PHE A 296 -7.10 -19.19 3.58
N ALA A 297 -7.80 -18.65 4.58
CA ALA A 297 -9.20 -18.99 4.82
C ALA A 297 -10.03 -18.73 3.56
N GLU A 298 -10.87 -19.70 3.20
CA GLU A 298 -11.84 -19.52 2.11
C GLU A 298 -12.98 -18.60 2.58
N VAL A 299 -13.36 -17.64 1.74
CA VAL A 299 -14.51 -16.76 1.97
C VAL A 299 -15.79 -17.62 1.89
N GLY A 300 -16.24 -18.14 3.02
CA GLY A 300 -17.45 -18.97 3.12
C GLY A 300 -17.41 -20.17 4.08
N ALA A 301 -16.32 -20.36 4.84
CA ALA A 301 -16.21 -21.48 5.80
C ALA A 301 -16.62 -21.13 7.26
N LEU A 302 -17.56 -20.19 7.46
CA LEU A 302 -18.24 -19.94 8.74
C LEU A 302 -19.74 -19.71 8.53
#